data_AF-A0A3D3RNR6-F1
#
_entry.id   AF-A0A3D3RNR6-F1
#
_cell.length_a   1.000
_cell.length_b   1.000
_cell.length_c   1.000
_cell.angle_alpha   90.00
_cell.angle_beta   90.00
_cell.angle_gamma   90.00
#
_symmetry.space_group_name_H-M   'P 1'
#
loop_
_entity.id
_entity.type
_entity.pdbx_description
1 polymer ?
#
loop_
_entity_poly.entity_id
_entity_poly.type
_entity_poly.pdbx_seq_one_letter_code
_entity_poly.pdbx_strand_id
1 'polypeptide(L)'
;MTKRFFQFVLPSMLAFAFSGVYTIVDGLFVGRNVGDLGLAAINVAYPLTALIPALGTGIGMGGSVYYSFEKGKGNEEKAKEFIGNAFSFLILCGIGLMLLLFLFYKPI
;
A
#
# COMPACT_ATOMS: atom_id res chain seq x y z
N MET A 1 8.79 -23.03 16.34
CA MET A 1 8.98 -22.29 15.06
C MET A 1 7.70 -22.31 14.22
N THR A 2 7.22 -23.49 13.82
CA THR A 2 6.07 -23.66 12.90
C THR A 2 4.76 -23.01 13.37
N LYS A 3 4.40 -23.15 14.66
CA LYS A 3 3.16 -22.55 15.20
C LYS A 3 3.13 -21.00 15.11
N ARG A 4 4.26 -20.34 15.38
CA ARG A 4 4.38 -18.87 15.25
C ARG A 4 4.33 -18.42 13.80
N PHE A 5 4.99 -19.17 12.90
CA PHE A 5 4.93 -18.92 11.47
C PHE A 5 3.48 -18.90 10.95
N PHE A 6 2.71 -19.96 11.23
CA PHE A 6 1.30 -20.00 10.82
C PHE A 6 0.44 -18.95 11.52
N GLN A 7 0.73 -18.58 12.77
CA GLN A 7 0.00 -17.48 13.45
C GLN A 7 0.15 -16.11 12.77
N PHE A 8 1.26 -15.84 12.06
CA PHE A 8 1.44 -14.57 11.33
C PHE A 8 1.10 -14.68 9.84
N VAL A 9 1.41 -15.81 9.22
CA VAL A 9 1.23 -16.02 7.78
C VAL A 9 -0.23 -16.24 7.42
N LEU A 10 -0.97 -17.05 8.18
CA LEU A 10 -2.38 -17.35 7.86
C LEU A 10 -3.24 -16.07 7.84
N PRO A 11 -3.17 -15.19 8.86
CA PRO A 11 -3.92 -13.93 8.83
C PRO A 11 -3.50 -13.01 7.67
N SER A 12 -2.20 -12.95 7.36
CA SER A 12 -1.69 -12.12 6.25
C SER A 12 -2.19 -12.64 4.90
N MET A 13 -2.15 -13.95 4.68
CA MET A 13 -2.69 -14.57 3.47
C MET A 13 -4.19 -14.35 3.34
N LEU A 14 -4.94 -14.48 4.44
CA LEU A 14 -6.37 -14.19 4.46
C LEU A 14 -6.66 -12.71 4.13
N ALA A 15 -5.89 -11.78 4.68
CA ALA A 15 -6.03 -10.35 4.36
C ALA A 15 -5.83 -10.08 2.86
N PHE A 16 -4.82 -10.68 2.24
CA PHE A 16 -4.60 -10.59 0.79
C PHE A 16 -5.72 -11.27 -0.01
N ALA A 17 -6.22 -12.42 0.43
CA ALA A 17 -7.34 -13.10 -0.22
C ALA A 17 -8.62 -12.26 -0.18
N PHE A 18 -8.95 -11.68 0.98
CA PHE A 18 -10.09 -10.76 1.11
C PHE A 18 -9.92 -9.51 0.27
N SER A 19 -8.71 -8.96 0.17
CA SER A 19 -8.44 -7.84 -0.75
C SER A 19 -8.73 -8.22 -2.20
N GLY A 20 -8.38 -9.44 -2.63
CA GLY A 20 -8.71 -9.92 -3.98
C GLY A 20 -10.21 -10.10 -4.19
N VAL A 21 -10.91 -10.68 -3.22
CA VAL A 21 -12.39 -10.80 -3.25
C VAL A 21 -13.04 -9.43 -3.34
N TYR A 22 -12.57 -8.45 -2.57
CA TYR A 22 -13.05 -7.07 -2.60
C TYR A 22 -12.91 -6.47 -4.00
N THR A 23 -11.73 -6.60 -4.64
CA THR A 23 -11.52 -6.12 -6.01
C THR A 23 -12.45 -6.77 -7.03
N ILE A 24 -12.72 -8.08 -6.91
CA ILE A 24 -13.66 -8.79 -7.78
C ILE A 24 -15.09 -8.27 -7.58
N VAL A 25 -15.50 -8.10 -6.32
CA VAL A 25 -16.82 -7.58 -5.97
C VAL A 25 -16.99 -6.16 -6.52
N ASP A 26 -16.03 -5.26 -6.28
CA ASP A 26 -16.04 -3.90 -6.83
C ASP A 26 -16.17 -3.90 -8.36
N GLY A 27 -15.37 -4.73 -9.04
CA GLY A 27 -15.46 -4.90 -10.50
C GLY A 27 -16.84 -5.38 -10.95
N LEU A 28 -17.46 -6.32 -10.23
CA LEU A 28 -18.79 -6.85 -10.55
C LEU A 28 -19.89 -5.80 -10.33
N PHE A 29 -19.79 -5.00 -9.25
CA PHE A 29 -20.71 -3.90 -8.99
C PHE A 29 -20.60 -2.82 -10.07
N VAL A 30 -19.39 -2.42 -10.47
CA VAL A 30 -19.20 -1.43 -11.53
C VAL A 30 -19.65 -1.98 -12.88
N GLY A 31 -19.28 -3.22 -13.21
CA GLY A 31 -19.70 -3.87 -14.45
C GLY A 31 -21.22 -3.99 -14.56
N ARG A 32 -21.93 -4.24 -13.46
CA ARG A 32 -23.40 -4.35 -13.47
C ARG A 32 -24.12 -3.00 -13.49
N ASN A 33 -23.60 -1.97 -12.80
CA ASN A 33 -24.29 -0.68 -12.68
C ASN A 33 -23.88 0.34 -13.77
N VAL A 34 -22.63 0.29 -14.23
CA VAL A 34 -22.06 1.25 -15.20
C VAL A 34 -21.77 0.57 -16.54
N GLY A 35 -21.55 -0.75 -16.55
CA GLY A 35 -21.24 -1.50 -17.77
C GLY A 35 -19.78 -1.38 -18.19
N ASP A 36 -19.51 -1.79 -19.44
CA ASP A 36 -18.15 -1.86 -20.00
C ASP A 36 -17.41 -0.52 -19.98
N LEU A 37 -18.13 0.59 -20.18
CA LEU A 37 -17.56 1.94 -20.11
C LEU A 37 -16.98 2.26 -18.73
N GLY A 38 -17.65 1.83 -17.66
CA GLY A 38 -17.18 2.02 -16.29
C GLY A 38 -15.91 1.21 -16.01
N LEU A 39 -15.88 -0.04 -16.46
CA LEU A 39 -14.70 -0.90 -16.34
C LEU A 39 -13.51 -0.37 -17.14
N ALA A 40 -13.75 0.14 -18.35
CA ALA A 40 -12.72 0.76 -19.17
C ALA A 40 -12.12 2.00 -18.48
N ALA A 41 -12.96 2.88 -17.93
CA ALA A 41 -12.50 4.05 -17.20
C ALA A 41 -11.64 3.69 -15.98
N ILE A 42 -12.04 2.67 -15.21
CA ILE A 42 -11.26 2.17 -14.07
C ILE A 42 -9.90 1.63 -14.53
N ASN A 43 -9.85 0.83 -15.59
CA ASN A 43 -8.59 0.28 -16.08
C ASN A 43 -7.62 1.37 -16.56
N VAL A 44 -8.13 2.44 -17.17
CA VAL A 44 -7.32 3.61 -17.56
C VAL A 44 -6.82 4.37 -16.32
N ALA A 45 -7.64 4.49 -15.27
CA ALA A 45 -7.26 5.15 -14.02
C ALA A 45 -6.40 4.28 -13.10
N TYR A 46 -6.40 2.95 -13.29
CA TYR A 46 -5.77 1.99 -12.38
C TYR A 46 -4.26 2.21 -12.16
N PRO A 47 -3.43 2.56 -13.17
CA PRO A 47 -2.02 2.87 -12.93
C PRO A 47 -1.81 4.00 -11.93
N LEU A 48 -2.69 5.01 -11.93
CA LEU A 48 -2.61 6.13 -10.98
C LEU A 48 -2.97 5.69 -9.57
N THR A 49 -4.00 4.85 -9.41
CA THR A 49 -4.42 4.36 -8.09
C THR A 49 -3.42 3.33 -7.53
N ALA A 50 -2.77 2.53 -8.40
CA ALA A 50 -1.76 1.55 -8.02
C ALA A 50 -0.45 2.19 -7.50
N LEU A 51 -0.14 3.43 -7.89
CA LEU A 51 1.02 4.17 -7.35
C LEU A 51 0.91 4.42 -5.84
N ILE A 52 -0.30 4.62 -5.34
CA ILE A 52 -0.55 4.91 -3.92
C ILE A 52 -0.09 3.76 -3.02
N PRO A 53 -0.60 2.51 -3.18
CA PRO A 53 -0.10 1.38 -2.39
C PRO A 53 1.35 1.05 -2.73
N ALA A 54 1.81 1.22 -3.99
CA ALA A 54 3.22 0.95 -4.33
C ALA A 54 4.20 1.81 -3.50
N LEU A 55 3.92 3.12 -3.37
CA LEU A 55 4.74 4.02 -2.55
C LEU A 55 4.63 3.70 -1.06
N GLY A 56 3.41 3.53 -0.55
CA GLY A 56 3.20 3.23 0.87
C GLY A 56 3.85 1.91 1.28
N THR A 57 3.65 0.85 0.49
CA THR A 57 4.24 -0.46 0.72
C THR A 57 5.76 -0.43 0.52
N GLY A 58 6.28 0.28 -0.49
CA GLY A 58 7.72 0.42 -0.71
C GLY A 58 8.44 1.08 0.47
N ILE A 59 7.94 2.22 0.94
CA ILE A 59 8.50 2.93 2.10
C ILE A 59 8.33 2.09 3.38
N GLY A 60 7.16 1.49 3.59
CA GLY A 60 6.89 0.65 4.75
C GLY A 60 7.79 -0.58 4.83
N MET A 61 7.96 -1.31 3.72
CA MET A 61 8.87 -2.45 3.66
C MET A 61 10.32 -2.02 3.87
N GLY A 62 10.78 -0.96 3.18
CA GLY A 62 12.13 -0.41 3.37
C GLY A 62 12.42 -0.03 4.83
N GLY A 63 11.49 0.67 5.47
CA GLY A 63 11.60 1.03 6.90
C GLY A 63 11.65 -0.20 7.81
N SER A 64 10.84 -1.23 7.56
CA SER A 64 10.83 -2.46 8.36
C SER A 64 12.13 -3.27 8.26
N VAL A 65 12.79 -3.23 7.10
CA VAL A 65 14.11 -3.87 6.88
C VAL A 65 15.17 -3.17 7.73
N TYR A 66 15.26 -1.83 7.67
CA TYR A 66 16.21 -1.07 8.48
C TYR A 66 15.94 -1.20 9.99
N TYR A 67 14.67 -1.18 10.39
CA TYR A 67 14.28 -1.43 11.78
C TYR A 67 14.78 -2.80 12.26
N SER A 68 14.53 -3.85 11.49
CA SER A 68 14.95 -5.22 11.84
C SER A 68 16.48 -5.35 11.88
N PHE A 69 17.19 -4.63 11.00
CA PHE A 69 18.65 -4.60 10.96
C PHE A 69 19.26 -3.93 12.19
N GLU A 70 18.84 -2.72 12.57
CA GLU A 70 19.36 -2.03 13.75
C GLU A 70 18.91 -2.69 15.06
N LYS A 71 17.67 -3.20 15.10
CA LYS A 71 17.20 -4.01 16.23
C LYS A 71 18.03 -5.29 16.41
N GLY A 72 18.42 -5.94 15.31
CA GLY A 72 19.30 -7.11 15.33
C GLY A 72 20.69 -6.83 15.90
N LYS A 73 21.17 -5.58 15.82
CA LYS A 73 22.44 -5.12 16.42
C LYS A 73 22.30 -4.72 17.90
N GLY A 74 21.10 -4.73 18.47
CA GLY A 74 20.83 -4.25 19.83
C GLY A 74 20.64 -2.73 19.93
N ASN A 75 20.63 -2.00 18.81
CA ASN A 75 20.47 -0.54 18.79
C ASN A 75 18.98 -0.16 18.79
N GLU A 76 18.27 -0.36 19.90
CA GLU A 76 16.82 -0.10 19.96
C GLU A 76 16.44 1.37 19.72
N GLU A 77 17.27 2.31 20.15
CA GLU A 77 17.03 3.74 19.98
C GLU A 77 17.04 4.13 18.49
N LYS A 78 18.10 3.76 17.76
CA LYS A 78 18.19 3.96 16.32
C LYS A 78 17.05 3.27 15.57
N ALA A 79 16.68 2.06 15.99
CA ALA A 79 15.58 1.34 15.36
C ALA A 79 14.25 2.13 15.45
N LYS A 80 13.96 2.74 16.62
CA LYS A 80 12.78 3.60 16.81
C LYS A 80 12.85 4.89 15.99
N GLU A 81 14.02 5.53 15.95
CA GLU A 81 14.24 6.72 15.11
C GLU A 81 13.98 6.42 13.63
N PHE A 82 14.45 5.27 13.12
CA PHE A 82 14.23 4.86 11.73
C PHE A 82 12.74 4.68 11.40
N ILE A 83 11.97 4.07 12.30
CA ILE A 83 10.51 3.95 12.11
C ILE A 83 9.87 5.33 12.08
N GLY A 84 10.22 6.23 13.00
CA GLY A 84 9.67 7.59 13.04
C GLY A 84 10.00 8.39 11.78
N ASN A 85 11.23 8.27 11.29
CA ASN A 85 11.66 8.91 10.06
C ASN A 85 10.97 8.31 8.83
N ALA A 86 10.85 6.98 8.75
CA ALA A 86 10.13 6.31 7.67
C ALA A 86 8.63 6.71 7.63
N PHE A 87 8.00 6.86 8.79
CA PHE A 87 6.63 7.34 8.89
C PHE A 87 6.48 8.79 8.43
N SER A 88 7.40 9.66 8.86
CA SER A 88 7.42 11.07 8.43
C SER A 88 7.67 11.19 6.93
N PHE A 89 8.58 10.37 6.39
CA PHE A 89 8.85 10.29 4.95
C PHE A 89 7.64 9.79 4.16
N LEU A 90 6.91 8.80 4.69
CA LEU A 90 5.66 8.32 4.09
C LEU A 90 4.61 9.43 4.00
N ILE A 91 4.44 10.23 5.06
CA ILE A 91 3.52 11.39 5.04
C ILE A 91 3.97 12.42 4.01
N LEU A 92 5.25 12.76 3.97
CA LEU A 92 5.81 13.71 3.01
C LEU A 92 5.61 13.25 1.57
N CYS A 93 5.93 12.00 1.26
CA CYS A 93 5.70 11.41 -0.06
C CYS A 93 4.21 11.33 -0.39
N GLY A 94 3.34 11.03 0.58
CA GLY A 94 1.90 10.98 0.41
C GLY A 94 1.30 12.35 0.06
N ILE A 95 1.70 13.40 0.79
CA ILE A 95 1.30 14.78 0.50
C ILE A 95 1.84 15.21 -0.87
N GLY A 96 3.10 14.89 -1.17
CA GLY A 96 3.71 15.18 -2.47
C GLY A 96 2.97 14.53 -3.63
N LEU A 97 2.62 13.24 -3.50
CA LEU A 97 1.83 12.51 -4.48
C LEU A 97 0.42 13.10 -4.62
N MET A 98 -0.24 13.43 -3.51
CA MET A 98 -1.55 14.06 -3.52
C MET A 98 -1.53 15.39 -4.28
N LEU A 99 -0.57 16.27 -3.98
CA LEU A 99 -0.41 17.55 -4.67
C LEU A 99 -0.13 17.36 -6.15
N LEU A 100 0.73 16.39 -6.51
CA LEU A 100 1.06 16.08 -7.89
C LEU A 100 -0.17 15.58 -8.65
N LEU A 101 -0.92 14.64 -8.08
CA LEU A 101 -2.18 14.17 -8.69
C LEU A 101 -3.19 15.31 -8.83
N PHE A 102 -3.30 16.20 -7.84
CA PHE A 102 -4.24 17.32 -7.87
C PHE A 102 -3.88 18.38 -8.92
N LEU A 103 -2.58 18.62 -9.14
CA LEU A 103 -2.09 19.54 -10.17
C LEU A 103 -2.41 19.01 -11.58
N PHE A 104 -2.29 17.70 -11.79
CA PHE A 104 -2.60 17.04 -13.06
C PHE A 104 -4.09 16.66 -13.22
N TYR A 105 -4.91 16.85 -12.17
CA TYR A 105 -6.34 16.50 -12.17
C TYR A 105 -7.22 17.44 -13.03
N LYS A 106 -6.79 18.69 -13.28
CA LYS A 106 -7.55 19.68 -14.06
C LYS A 106 -6.93 19.84 -15.47
N PRO A 107 -7.71 19.76 -16.56
CA PRO A 107 -7.42 18.71 -17.53
C PRO A 107 -7.15 19.24 -18.94
N ILE A 108 -6.77 18.30 -19.80
CA ILE A 108 -7.05 18.29 -21.24
C ILE A 108 -8.54 18.02 -21.44
#